data_AF-A0A954WPP3-F1
#
_entry.id   AF-A0A954WPP3-F1
#
_cell.length_a   1.000
_cell.length_b   1.000
_cell.length_c   1.000
_cell.angle_alpha   90.00
_cell.angle_beta   90.00
_cell.angle_gamma   90.00
#
_symmetry.space_group_name_H-M   'P 1'
#
loop_
_entity.id
_entity.type
_entity.pdbx_description
1 polymer ?
#
loop_
_entity_poly.entity_id
_entity_poly.type
_entity_poly.pdbx_seq_one_letter_code
_entity_poly.pdbx_strand_id
1 'polypeptide(L)'
;ALQMYHAYAEEQLAAACGYESTASEILVGLAKLQPLLVSQDSEVSSLALPRSMSLFQTALLVDSKNYLAANELGVLFAKYGQLSDARDIFTHCVEIDPTQAVAWKNLASVHDKLGEKHLAQAAMDEFQMASNRQQSANANPPVVWVDPSTFSANQTVAVHAQTTPPQQNVPSQHSFAAQPNEQARLGNDPTSAFAIHQDQPPHRGWTSRITSLFKSKPQPVDR
;
A
#
# COMPACT_ATOMS: atom_id res chain seq x y z
N ALA A 1 22.08 -9.04 17.43
CA ALA A 1 22.66 -7.75 17.01
C ALA A 1 22.18 -7.33 15.62
N LEU A 2 22.54 -8.05 14.54
CA LEU A 2 22.22 -7.64 13.16
C LEU A 2 20.71 -7.51 12.87
N GLN A 3 19.89 -8.47 13.29
CA GLN A 3 18.43 -8.39 13.11
C GLN A 3 17.78 -7.20 13.83
N MET A 4 18.27 -6.87 15.03
CA MET A 4 17.79 -5.70 15.78
C MET A 4 18.18 -4.39 15.08
N TYR A 5 19.35 -4.34 14.46
CA TYR A 5 19.77 -3.20 13.65
C TYR A 5 18.87 -2.99 12.43
N HIS A 6 18.52 -4.07 11.72
CA HIS A 6 17.57 -4.00 10.60
C HIS A 6 16.19 -3.53 11.05
N ALA A 7 15.65 -4.12 12.12
CA ALA A 7 14.34 -3.75 12.65
C ALA A 7 14.30 -2.27 13.12
N TYR A 8 15.39 -1.77 13.69
CA TYR A 8 15.52 -0.37 14.05
C TYR A 8 15.60 0.53 12.82
N ALA A 9 16.38 0.15 11.80
CA ALA A 9 16.50 0.91 10.56
C ALA A 9 15.15 1.03 9.82
N GLU A 10 14.37 -0.06 9.77
CA GLU A 10 13.02 -0.06 9.17
C GLU A 10 12.07 0.89 9.91
N GLU A 11 12.15 0.93 11.24
CA GLU A 11 11.32 1.81 12.06
C GLU A 11 11.71 3.28 11.91
N GLN A 12 13.01 3.58 11.84
CA GLN A 12 13.48 4.94 11.55
C GLN A 12 13.08 5.38 10.14
N LEU A 13 13.12 4.48 9.16
CA LEU A 13 12.69 4.77 7.79
C LEU A 13 11.17 5.02 7.74
N ALA A 14 10.37 4.18 8.41
CA ALA A 14 8.92 4.38 8.50
C ALA A 14 8.55 5.68 9.20
N ALA A 15 9.25 6.03 10.28
CA ALA A 15 9.08 7.30 10.98
C ALA A 15 9.43 8.50 10.07
N ALA A 16 10.51 8.40 9.30
CA ALA A 16 10.89 9.43 8.32
C ALA A 16 9.86 9.60 7.19
N CYS A 17 9.14 8.53 6.83
CA CYS A 17 8.04 8.55 5.88
C CYS A 17 6.74 9.15 6.43
N GLY A 18 6.68 9.52 7.71
CA GLY A 18 5.51 10.18 8.31
C GLY A 18 4.24 9.32 8.39
N TYR A 19 4.35 8.00 8.17
CA TYR A 19 3.20 7.07 8.08
C TYR A 19 2.17 7.47 7.00
N GLU A 20 2.63 8.12 5.93
CA GLU A 20 1.78 8.54 4.81
C GLU A 20 1.60 7.42 3.78
N SER A 21 0.37 7.21 3.30
CA SER A 21 0.04 6.24 2.25
C SER A 21 0.88 6.45 0.98
N THR A 22 1.10 7.71 0.59
CA THR A 22 1.92 8.06 -0.58
C THR A 22 3.38 7.63 -0.40
N ALA A 23 3.93 7.73 0.80
CA ALA A 23 5.29 7.26 1.08
C ALA A 23 5.36 5.72 0.96
N SER A 24 4.32 5.01 1.40
CA SER A 24 4.21 3.55 1.22
C SER A 24 4.22 3.16 -0.27
N GLU A 25 3.48 3.87 -1.12
CA GLU A 25 3.49 3.66 -2.58
C GLU A 25 4.87 3.91 -3.21
N ILE A 26 5.58 4.95 -2.78
CA ILE A 26 6.95 5.23 -3.25
C ILE A 26 7.90 4.11 -2.85
N LEU A 27 7.81 3.61 -1.62
CA LEU A 27 8.61 2.48 -1.15
C LEU A 27 8.36 1.21 -1.97
N VAL A 28 7.10 0.94 -2.34
CA VAL A 28 6.75 -0.15 -3.26
C VAL A 28 7.40 0.04 -4.63
N GLY A 29 7.34 1.24 -5.19
CA GLY A 29 8.01 1.57 -6.45
C GLY A 29 9.51 1.31 -6.38
N LEU A 30 10.17 1.81 -5.33
CA LEU A 30 11.59 1.61 -5.11
C LEU A 30 11.94 0.12 -4.97
N ALA A 31 11.13 -0.64 -4.22
CA ALA A 31 11.32 -2.08 -4.03
C ALA A 31 11.29 -2.86 -5.35
N LYS A 32 10.38 -2.48 -6.25
CA LYS A 32 10.25 -3.09 -7.59
C LYS A 32 11.40 -2.74 -8.53
N LEU A 33 12.05 -1.60 -8.33
CA LEU A 33 13.21 -1.19 -9.11
C LEU A 33 14.49 -1.90 -8.67
N GLN A 34 14.61 -2.35 -7.42
CA GLN A 34 15.83 -3.01 -6.91
C GLN A 34 16.30 -4.18 -7.79
N PRO A 35 15.44 -5.14 -8.21
CA PRO A 35 15.86 -6.21 -9.13
C PRO A 35 16.22 -5.74 -10.54
N LEU A 36 15.71 -4.58 -10.98
CA LEU A 36 16.00 -4.01 -12.31
C LEU A 36 17.29 -3.19 -12.34
N LEU A 37 17.70 -2.64 -11.19
CA LEU A 37 18.94 -1.90 -11.00
C LEU A 37 20.19 -2.81 -10.99
N VAL A 38 20.02 -4.12 -11.14
CA VAL A 38 21.05 -5.17 -11.10
C VAL A 38 21.98 -5.15 -12.33
N SER A 39 21.97 -4.11 -13.15
CA SER A 39 22.57 -4.14 -14.48
C SER A 39 24.11 -4.12 -14.54
N GLN A 40 24.91 -3.95 -13.48
CA GLN A 40 26.39 -3.93 -13.64
C GLN A 40 27.30 -4.55 -12.56
N ASP A 41 26.86 -4.92 -11.34
CA ASP A 41 27.77 -5.46 -10.31
C ASP A 41 27.24 -6.73 -9.63
N SER A 42 28.09 -7.77 -9.57
CA SER A 42 27.76 -9.11 -9.06
C SER A 42 27.42 -9.12 -7.56
N GLU A 43 27.98 -8.22 -6.75
CA GLU A 43 27.69 -8.14 -5.32
C GLU A 43 26.35 -7.45 -5.05
N VAL A 44 26.03 -6.38 -5.77
CA VAL A 44 24.76 -5.62 -5.62
C VAL A 44 23.56 -6.48 -6.04
N SER A 45 23.76 -7.36 -7.03
CA SER A 45 22.78 -8.37 -7.46
C SER A 45 22.30 -9.27 -6.32
N SER A 46 23.23 -9.73 -5.47
CA SER A 46 22.92 -10.63 -4.36
C SER A 46 22.08 -9.97 -3.26
N LEU A 47 22.14 -8.63 -3.16
CA LEU A 47 21.44 -7.83 -2.15
C LEU A 47 20.12 -7.24 -2.66
N ALA A 48 19.85 -7.27 -3.96
CA ALA A 48 18.65 -6.68 -4.55
C ALA A 48 17.36 -7.29 -3.97
N LEU A 49 17.34 -8.61 -3.78
CA LEU A 49 16.19 -9.34 -3.24
C LEU A 49 15.95 -9.04 -1.74
N PRO A 50 16.94 -9.19 -0.84
CA PRO A 50 16.80 -8.77 0.55
C PRO A 50 16.39 -7.30 0.71
N ARG A 51 16.91 -6.39 -0.12
CA ARG A 51 16.51 -4.97 -0.13
C ARG A 51 15.06 -4.79 -0.55
N SER A 52 14.64 -5.47 -1.62
CA SER A 52 13.26 -5.43 -2.09
C SER A 52 12.29 -5.90 -0.99
N MET A 53 12.62 -7.01 -0.31
CA MET A 53 11.84 -7.51 0.82
C MET A 53 11.74 -6.47 1.96
N SER A 54 12.87 -5.92 2.43
CA SER A 54 12.88 -4.92 3.51
C SER A 54 12.11 -3.63 3.15
N LEU A 55 12.14 -3.22 1.87
CA LEU A 55 11.35 -2.08 1.39
C LEU A 55 9.85 -2.37 1.37
N PHE A 56 9.41 -3.55 0.91
CA PHE A 56 8.00 -3.95 1.01
C PHE A 56 7.54 -4.07 2.46
N GLN A 57 8.42 -4.58 3.32
CA GLN A 57 8.17 -4.68 4.75
C GLN A 57 7.97 -3.30 5.38
N THR A 58 8.82 -2.33 5.04
CA THR A 58 8.69 -0.95 5.49
C THR A 58 7.44 -0.28 4.92
N ALA A 59 7.09 -0.54 3.65
CA ALA A 59 5.87 -0.02 3.05
C ALA A 59 4.61 -0.45 3.84
N LEU A 60 4.57 -1.70 4.31
CA LEU A 60 3.49 -2.21 5.16
C LEU A 60 3.52 -1.69 6.60
N LEU A 61 4.69 -1.30 7.10
CA LEU A 61 4.83 -0.63 8.39
C LEU A 61 4.29 0.81 8.32
N VAL A 62 4.54 1.50 7.21
CA VAL A 62 4.06 2.86 6.92
C VAL A 62 2.54 2.85 6.67
N ASP A 63 2.07 1.94 5.82
CA ASP A 63 0.65 1.73 5.55
C ASP A 63 0.31 0.24 5.52
N SER A 64 -0.31 -0.22 6.62
CA SER A 64 -0.77 -1.59 6.77
C SER A 64 -1.83 -2.02 5.76
N LYS A 65 -2.51 -1.09 5.08
CA LYS A 65 -3.56 -1.36 4.10
C LYS A 65 -3.04 -1.37 2.66
N ASN A 66 -1.75 -1.17 2.45
CA ASN A 66 -1.16 -1.20 1.12
C ASN A 66 -1.17 -2.64 0.57
N TYR A 67 -2.26 -2.97 -0.11
CA TYR A 67 -2.46 -4.28 -0.74
C TYR A 67 -1.34 -4.63 -1.72
N LEU A 68 -0.81 -3.64 -2.45
CA LEU A 68 0.23 -3.88 -3.44
C LEU A 68 1.52 -4.34 -2.74
N ALA A 69 1.93 -3.67 -1.66
CA ALA A 69 3.07 -4.08 -0.85
C ALA A 69 2.90 -5.49 -0.26
N ALA A 70 1.71 -5.77 0.30
CA ALA A 70 1.39 -7.06 0.89
C ALA A 70 1.41 -8.19 -0.14
N ASN A 71 0.84 -7.96 -1.32
CA ASN A 71 0.85 -8.93 -2.41
C ASN A 71 2.28 -9.27 -2.87
N GLU A 72 3.11 -8.26 -3.12
CA GLU A 72 4.50 -8.49 -3.56
C GLU A 72 5.33 -9.21 -2.48
N LEU A 73 5.17 -8.82 -1.22
CA LEU A 73 5.87 -9.47 -0.11
C LEU A 73 5.43 -10.93 0.08
N GLY A 74 4.12 -11.19 0.03
CA GLY A 74 3.58 -12.55 0.12
C GLY A 74 4.09 -13.45 -1.02
N VAL A 75 4.18 -12.92 -2.24
CA VAL A 75 4.75 -13.65 -3.39
C VAL A 75 6.23 -13.97 -3.16
N LEU A 76 7.01 -13.02 -2.63
CA LEU A 76 8.41 -13.26 -2.28
C LEU A 76 8.54 -14.33 -1.21
N PHE A 77 7.78 -14.26 -0.11
CA PHE A 77 7.79 -15.31 0.92
C PHE A 77 7.45 -16.69 0.35
N ALA A 78 6.40 -16.78 -0.49
CA ALA A 78 6.01 -18.03 -1.11
C ALA A 78 7.09 -18.60 -2.04
N LYS A 79 7.78 -17.73 -2.80
CA LYS A 79 8.87 -18.10 -3.71
C LYS A 79 10.07 -18.68 -2.97
N TYR A 80 10.37 -18.17 -1.77
CA TYR A 80 11.49 -18.64 -0.94
C TYR A 80 11.12 -19.73 0.07
N GLY A 81 9.91 -20.30 -0.04
CA GLY A 81 9.47 -21.41 0.81
C GLY A 81 9.04 -21.00 2.22
N GLN A 82 8.97 -19.69 2.51
CA GLN A 82 8.39 -19.16 3.74
C GLN A 82 6.86 -19.16 3.65
N LEU A 83 6.28 -20.36 3.49
CA LEU A 83 4.86 -20.52 3.21
C LEU A 83 3.96 -20.07 4.36
N SER A 84 4.41 -20.20 5.62
CA SER A 84 3.68 -19.67 6.79
C SER A 84 3.56 -18.16 6.73
N ASP A 85 4.67 -17.45 6.51
CA ASP A 85 4.68 -15.98 6.45
C ASP A 85 3.86 -15.49 5.24
N ALA A 86 3.96 -16.19 4.10
CA ALA A 86 3.14 -15.89 2.93
C ALA A 86 1.64 -16.04 3.21
N ARG A 87 1.24 -17.12 3.91
CA ARG A 87 -0.16 -17.35 4.31
C ARG A 87 -0.65 -16.21 5.19
N ASP A 88 0.12 -15.82 6.20
CA ASP A 88 -0.28 -14.78 7.14
C ASP A 88 -0.43 -13.41 6.43
N ILE A 89 0.46 -13.10 5.48
CA ILE A 89 0.36 -11.87 4.67
C ILE A 89 -0.86 -11.90 3.73
N PHE A 90 -1.09 -13.00 3.02
CA PHE A 90 -2.26 -13.09 2.13
C PHE A 90 -3.58 -13.16 2.91
N THR A 91 -3.58 -13.70 4.13
CA THR A 91 -4.73 -13.65 5.03
C THR A 91 -5.04 -12.19 5.40
N HIS A 92 -4.02 -11.41 5.76
CA HIS A 92 -4.19 -9.98 6.01
C HIS A 92 -4.73 -9.23 4.78
N CYS A 93 -4.24 -9.54 3.58
CA CYS A 93 -4.76 -8.95 2.35
C CYS A 93 -6.27 -9.12 2.19
N VAL A 94 -6.78 -10.33 2.43
CA VAL A 94 -8.22 -10.62 2.29
C VAL A 94 -9.05 -10.08 3.45
N GLU A 95 -8.44 -9.83 4.61
CA GLU A 95 -9.07 -9.11 5.73
C GLU A 95 -9.22 -7.61 5.45
N ILE A 96 -8.25 -7.00 4.76
CA ILE A 96 -8.34 -5.58 4.34
C ILE A 96 -9.39 -5.39 3.24
N ASP A 97 -9.28 -6.19 2.18
CA ASP A 97 -10.17 -6.11 1.03
C ASP A 97 -10.53 -7.52 0.51
N PRO A 98 -11.69 -8.05 0.94
CA PRO A 98 -12.18 -9.35 0.48
C PRO A 98 -12.53 -9.38 -1.01
N THR A 99 -12.68 -8.22 -1.67
CA THR A 99 -13.02 -8.16 -3.10
C THR A 99 -11.79 -8.39 -3.99
N GLN A 100 -10.60 -8.37 -3.40
CA GLN A 100 -9.37 -8.45 -4.15
C GLN A 100 -9.03 -9.91 -4.53
N ALA A 101 -9.57 -10.34 -5.67
CA ALA A 101 -9.45 -11.71 -6.16
C ALA A 101 -8.00 -12.27 -6.20
N VAL A 102 -7.02 -11.42 -6.52
CA VAL A 102 -5.61 -11.85 -6.58
C VAL A 102 -5.10 -12.42 -5.25
N ALA A 103 -5.51 -11.87 -4.11
CA ALA A 103 -5.08 -12.36 -2.80
C ALA A 103 -5.69 -13.71 -2.47
N TRP A 104 -6.97 -13.92 -2.76
CA TRP A 104 -7.61 -15.23 -2.61
C TRP A 104 -6.92 -16.32 -3.43
N LYS A 105 -6.58 -16.00 -4.68
CA LYS A 105 -5.82 -16.93 -5.54
C LYS A 105 -4.45 -17.28 -4.95
N ASN A 106 -3.72 -16.28 -4.46
CA ASN A 106 -2.41 -16.49 -3.87
C ASN A 106 -2.49 -17.25 -2.55
N LEU A 107 -3.47 -16.95 -1.71
CA LEU A 107 -3.74 -17.66 -0.46
C LEU A 107 -4.08 -19.14 -0.72
N ALA A 108 -4.93 -19.42 -1.71
CA ALA A 108 -5.25 -20.79 -2.13
C ALA A 108 -4.00 -21.56 -2.58
N SER A 109 -3.13 -20.92 -3.38
CA SER A 109 -1.87 -21.54 -3.81
C SER A 109 -0.92 -21.83 -2.65
N VAL A 110 -0.86 -20.94 -1.65
CA VAL A 110 -0.04 -21.16 -0.45
C VAL A 110 -0.62 -22.29 0.41
N HIS A 111 -1.94 -22.34 0.63
CA HIS A 111 -2.59 -23.46 1.33
C HIS A 111 -2.35 -24.80 0.63
N ASP A 112 -2.39 -24.85 -0.70
CA ASP A 112 -2.10 -26.06 -1.47
C ASP A 112 -0.65 -26.53 -1.25
N LYS A 113 0.32 -25.60 -1.30
CA LYS A 113 1.74 -25.88 -1.01
C LYS A 113 1.98 -26.33 0.43
N LEU A 114 1.16 -25.88 1.38
CA LEU A 114 1.17 -26.31 2.79
C LEU A 114 0.47 -27.66 3.02
N GLY A 115 -0.24 -28.20 2.02
CA GLY A 115 -1.03 -29.43 2.14
C GLY A 115 -2.40 -29.23 2.80
N GLU A 116 -2.81 -27.97 3.03
CA GLU A 116 -4.06 -27.57 3.69
C GLU A 116 -5.23 -27.57 2.68
N LYS A 117 -5.51 -28.72 2.07
CA LYS A 117 -6.43 -28.86 0.92
C LYS A 117 -7.82 -28.24 1.12
N HIS A 118 -8.41 -28.39 2.31
CA HIS A 118 -9.73 -27.83 2.60
C HIS A 118 -9.71 -26.29 2.58
N LEU A 119 -8.66 -25.68 3.14
CA LEU A 119 -8.49 -24.22 3.14
C LEU A 119 -8.15 -23.72 1.74
N ALA A 120 -7.37 -24.47 0.98
CA ALA A 120 -7.08 -24.16 -0.42
C ALA A 120 -8.37 -24.10 -1.28
N GLN A 121 -9.27 -25.09 -1.10
CA GLN A 121 -10.54 -25.11 -1.81
C GLN A 121 -11.44 -23.94 -1.39
N ALA A 122 -11.56 -23.68 -0.09
CA ALA A 122 -12.36 -22.55 0.39
C ALA A 122 -11.85 -21.20 -0.16
N ALA A 123 -10.53 -20.98 -0.14
CA ALA A 123 -9.93 -19.78 -0.72
C ALA A 123 -10.10 -19.70 -2.25
N MET A 124 -10.15 -20.84 -2.94
CA MET A 124 -10.44 -20.89 -4.38
C MET A 124 -11.90 -20.53 -4.68
N ASP A 125 -12.84 -20.98 -3.85
CA ASP A 125 -14.26 -20.64 -4.01
C ASP A 125 -14.47 -19.12 -3.81
N GLU A 126 -13.83 -18.53 -2.80
CA GLU A 126 -13.84 -17.07 -2.58
C GLU A 126 -13.17 -16.31 -3.74
N PHE A 127 -12.07 -16.83 -4.30
CA PHE A 127 -11.46 -16.27 -5.50
C PHE A 127 -12.45 -16.19 -6.66
N GLN A 128 -13.23 -17.25 -6.91
CA GLN A 128 -14.24 -17.24 -7.97
C GLN A 128 -15.33 -16.21 -7.69
N MET A 129 -15.83 -16.13 -6.46
CA MET A 129 -16.84 -15.14 -6.07
C MET A 129 -16.32 -13.71 -6.25
N ALA A 130 -15.10 -13.41 -5.77
CA ALA A 130 -14.46 -12.11 -5.91
C ALA A 130 -14.20 -11.75 -7.38
N SER A 131 -13.72 -12.70 -8.19
CA SER A 131 -13.47 -12.49 -9.62
C SER A 131 -14.76 -12.18 -10.38
N ASN A 132 -15.84 -12.91 -10.11
CA ASN A 132 -17.14 -12.67 -10.74
C ASN A 132 -17.70 -11.28 -10.38
N ARG A 133 -17.57 -10.87 -9.11
CA ARG A 133 -17.94 -9.51 -8.67
C ARG A 133 -17.13 -8.45 -9.38
N GLN A 134 -15.81 -8.63 -9.49
CA GLN A 134 -14.92 -7.69 -10.17
C GLN A 134 -15.21 -7.60 -11.67
N GLN A 135 -15.48 -8.74 -12.33
CA GLN A 135 -15.89 -8.76 -13.74
C GLN A 135 -17.23 -8.06 -13.96
N SER A 136 -18.21 -8.28 -13.09
CA SER A 136 -19.50 -7.60 -13.15
C SER A 136 -19.38 -6.09 -12.90
N ALA A 137 -18.48 -5.67 -12.01
CA ALA A 137 -18.24 -4.25 -11.74
C ALA A 137 -17.50 -3.56 -12.91
N ASN A 138 -16.59 -4.27 -13.56
CA ASN A 138 -15.82 -3.76 -14.70
C ASN A 138 -16.53 -3.93 -16.05
N ALA A 139 -17.67 -4.61 -16.07
CA ALA A 139 -18.52 -4.73 -17.25
C ALA A 139 -19.17 -3.36 -17.52
N ASN A 140 -18.43 -2.48 -18.20
CA ASN A 140 -19.03 -1.32 -18.83
C ASN A 140 -20.12 -1.83 -19.80
N PRO A 141 -21.33 -1.27 -19.78
CA PRO A 141 -22.32 -1.59 -20.80
C PRO A 141 -21.68 -1.33 -22.17
N PRO A 142 -21.97 -2.16 -23.18
CA PRO A 142 -21.42 -1.94 -24.51
C PRO A 142 -21.71 -0.50 -24.93
N VAL A 143 -20.71 0.18 -25.49
CA VAL A 143 -20.91 1.50 -26.08
C VAL A 143 -21.81 1.29 -27.31
N VAL A 144 -23.10 1.56 -27.14
CA VAL A 144 -24.10 1.44 -28.21
C VAL A 144 -24.25 2.80 -28.87
N TRP A 145 -24.05 2.85 -30.18
CA TRP A 145 -24.41 4.01 -30.98
C TRP A 145 -25.93 4.15 -30.98
N VAL A 146 -26.41 5.32 -30.58
CA VAL A 146 -27.83 5.68 -30.56
C VAL A 146 -28.05 6.95 -31.38
N ASP A 147 -29.24 7.11 -31.95
CA ASP A 147 -29.59 8.31 -32.71
C ASP A 147 -29.56 9.59 -31.84
N PRO A 148 -29.29 10.78 -32.42
CA PRO A 148 -29.21 12.03 -31.66
C PRO A 148 -30.47 12.37 -30.82
N SER A 149 -31.64 11.92 -31.26
CA SER A 149 -32.92 12.09 -30.56
C SER A 149 -33.03 11.23 -29.29
N THR A 150 -32.45 10.02 -29.29
CA THR A 150 -32.47 9.12 -28.12
C THR A 150 -31.38 9.48 -27.10
N PHE A 151 -30.24 9.99 -27.57
CA PHE A 151 -29.19 10.52 -26.68
C PHE A 151 -29.66 11.77 -25.90
N SER A 152 -30.31 12.72 -26.58
CA SER A 152 -30.82 13.95 -25.95
C SER A 152 -31.96 13.69 -24.97
N ALA A 153 -32.79 12.67 -25.22
CA ALA A 153 -33.89 12.29 -24.33
C ALA A 153 -33.43 11.68 -22.99
N ASN A 154 -32.28 11.00 -22.98
CA ASN A 154 -31.74 10.30 -21.80
C ASN A 154 -30.86 11.15 -20.88
N GLN A 155 -30.65 12.44 -21.18
CA GLN A 155 -29.87 13.36 -20.33
C GLN A 155 -30.62 13.90 -19.10
N THR A 156 -31.89 13.55 -18.90
CA THR A 156 -32.73 14.13 -17.83
C THR A 156 -32.51 13.54 -16.43
N VAL A 157 -31.58 12.61 -16.24
CA VAL A 157 -31.18 12.15 -14.89
C VAL A 157 -29.67 12.30 -14.68
N ALA A 158 -29.21 13.55 -14.68
CA ALA A 158 -27.94 13.94 -14.05
C ALA A 158 -28.11 15.33 -13.42
N VAL A 159 -28.63 15.34 -12.20
CA VAL A 159 -28.65 16.55 -11.37
C VAL A 159 -27.20 16.88 -11.00
N HIS A 160 -26.70 17.94 -11.64
CA HIS A 160 -25.55 18.79 -11.26
C HIS A 160 -24.13 18.30 -11.62
N ALA A 161 -23.73 18.62 -12.85
CA ALA A 161 -22.36 19.08 -13.12
C ALA A 161 -22.46 20.39 -13.92
N GLN A 162 -22.47 21.52 -13.21
CA GLN A 162 -22.23 22.82 -13.85
C GLN A 162 -20.74 22.89 -14.19
N THR A 163 -20.38 22.63 -15.43
CA THR A 163 -19.07 23.02 -15.97
C THR A 163 -19.25 24.29 -16.79
N THR A 164 -19.18 25.44 -16.14
CA THR A 164 -18.93 26.71 -16.83
C THR A 164 -17.41 26.80 -17.08
N PRO A 165 -16.97 27.05 -18.33
CA PRO A 165 -15.56 27.33 -18.60
C PRO A 165 -15.14 28.66 -17.95
N PRO A 166 -13.90 28.81 -17.46
CA PRO A 166 -13.48 30.03 -16.78
C PRO A 166 -13.39 31.19 -17.78
N GLN A 167 -14.31 32.15 -17.66
CA GLN A 167 -14.18 33.43 -18.35
C GLN A 167 -13.11 34.27 -17.64
N GLN A 168 -12.04 34.57 -18.37
CA GLN A 168 -11.08 35.63 -18.00
C GLN A 168 -11.84 36.95 -17.91
N ASN A 169 -11.87 37.55 -16.72
CA ASN A 169 -12.26 38.94 -16.57
C ASN A 169 -11.24 39.64 -15.68
N VAL A 170 -10.43 40.47 -16.30
CA VAL A 170 -9.49 41.39 -15.65
C VAL A 170 -10.27 42.65 -15.27
N PRO A 171 -10.15 43.14 -14.03
CA PRO A 171 -10.36 44.56 -13.76
C PRO A 171 -9.07 45.23 -13.30
N SER A 172 -8.74 46.31 -14.00
CA SER A 172 -7.61 47.21 -13.77
C SER A 172 -7.74 48.01 -12.47
N GLN A 173 -6.64 48.06 -11.74
CA GLN A 173 -6.09 49.15 -10.92
C GLN A 173 -6.94 49.80 -9.82
N HIS A 174 -6.52 49.59 -8.56
CA HIS A 174 -6.24 50.70 -7.65
C HIS A 174 -4.95 50.43 -6.85
N SER A 175 -4.03 51.37 -6.97
CA SER A 175 -2.72 51.43 -6.33
C SER A 175 -2.82 52.01 -4.93
N PHE A 176 -2.14 51.44 -3.93
CA PHE A 176 -1.38 52.24 -2.95
C PHE A 176 -0.33 51.41 -2.17
N ALA A 177 0.93 51.81 -2.37
CA ALA A 177 2.12 51.81 -1.50
C ALA A 177 2.55 50.59 -0.65
N ALA A 178 3.85 50.31 -0.74
CA ALA A 178 4.66 49.28 -0.10
C ALA A 178 5.03 49.56 1.37
N GLN A 179 5.37 48.50 2.14
CA GLN A 179 6.72 48.22 2.70
C GLN A 179 6.75 46.98 3.64
N PRO A 180 7.94 46.43 4.01
CA PRO A 180 8.26 45.00 3.80
C PRO A 180 8.50 44.12 5.05
N ASN A 181 8.60 42.80 4.78
CA ASN A 181 9.36 41.71 5.43
C ASN A 181 9.64 41.74 6.95
N GLU A 182 9.22 40.67 7.64
CA GLU A 182 10.00 40.08 8.75
C GLU A 182 10.00 38.54 8.70
N GLN A 183 11.21 37.99 8.71
CA GLN A 183 11.55 36.58 8.89
C GLN A 183 11.61 36.25 10.39
N ALA A 184 11.03 35.12 10.81
CA ALA A 184 11.36 34.33 12.02
C ALA A 184 10.26 33.25 12.15
N ARG A 185 10.47 32.00 12.59
CA ARG A 185 11.56 31.42 13.39
C ARG A 185 11.51 29.89 13.34
N LEU A 186 12.69 29.29 13.48
CA LEU A 186 12.97 27.88 13.78
C LEU A 186 12.38 27.43 15.12
N GLY A 187 12.11 26.13 15.23
CA GLY A 187 11.84 25.45 16.51
C GLY A 187 11.63 23.94 16.33
N ASN A 188 12.71 23.20 16.10
CA ASN A 188 12.77 21.75 16.27
C ASN A 188 12.90 21.42 17.76
N ASP A 189 12.15 20.42 18.24
CA ASP A 189 12.50 19.64 19.43
C ASP A 189 11.98 18.20 19.26
N PRO A 190 12.85 17.18 19.24
CA PRO A 190 12.47 15.78 19.37
C PRO A 190 12.97 15.25 20.71
N THR A 191 12.09 15.11 21.71
CA THR A 191 12.39 14.22 22.84
C THR A 191 11.13 13.76 23.56
N SER A 192 11.04 12.44 23.73
CA SER A 192 10.16 11.62 24.58
C SER A 192 9.30 10.67 23.73
N ALA A 193 9.26 9.37 23.96
CA ALA A 193 9.92 8.49 24.91
C ALA A 193 9.66 7.06 24.43
N PHE A 194 10.58 6.10 24.52
CA PHE A 194 10.20 4.69 24.67
C PHE A 194 11.26 3.88 25.42
N ALA A 195 10.82 3.25 26.50
CA ALA A 195 11.59 2.36 27.36
C ALA A 195 11.72 0.97 26.72
N ILE A 196 12.90 0.38 26.87
CA ILE A 196 13.33 -0.88 26.27
C ILE A 196 13.01 -2.03 27.25
N HIS A 197 12.21 -3.00 26.82
CA HIS A 197 12.25 -4.35 27.40
C HIS A 197 12.87 -5.32 26.40
N GLN A 198 13.98 -5.93 26.83
CA GLN A 198 14.71 -6.99 26.15
C GLN A 198 13.96 -8.33 26.30
N ASP A 199 13.76 -9.06 25.20
CA ASP A 199 13.91 -10.52 25.21
C ASP A 199 14.08 -11.11 23.78
N GLN A 200 14.73 -12.28 23.73
CA GLN A 200 15.31 -13.11 22.65
C GLN A 200 14.74 -13.06 21.19
N PRO A 201 15.55 -13.42 20.15
CA PRO A 201 15.16 -13.31 18.75
C PRO A 201 14.36 -14.53 18.29
N PRO A 202 13.33 -14.36 17.44
CA PRO A 202 12.88 -15.46 16.62
C PRO A 202 12.92 -15.09 15.15
N HIS A 203 13.16 -16.09 14.30
CA HIS A 203 12.80 -16.09 12.88
C HIS A 203 11.27 -15.97 12.64
N ARG A 204 10.52 -15.41 13.60
CA ARG A 204 9.06 -15.11 13.61
C ARG A 204 8.76 -13.64 13.93
N GLY A 205 9.79 -12.81 14.13
CA GLY A 205 9.65 -11.49 14.75
C GLY A 205 8.90 -10.47 13.90
N TRP A 206 9.16 -10.43 12.59
CA TRP A 206 8.60 -9.38 11.73
C TRP A 206 7.10 -9.57 11.46
N THR A 207 6.67 -10.79 11.10
CA THR A 207 5.25 -11.11 10.92
C THR A 207 4.50 -11.01 12.24
N SER A 208 5.04 -11.51 13.36
CA SER A 208 4.38 -11.36 14.67
C SER A 208 4.26 -9.89 15.13
N ARG A 209 5.30 -9.08 14.90
CA ARG A 209 5.31 -7.63 15.18
C ARG A 209 4.29 -6.90 14.32
N ILE A 210 4.23 -7.23 13.03
CA ILE A 210 3.27 -6.65 12.12
C ILE A 210 1.85 -7.15 12.39
N THR A 211 1.61 -8.42 12.69
CA THR A 211 0.29 -8.92 13.11
C THR A 211 -0.17 -8.23 14.39
N SER A 212 0.75 -7.89 15.30
CA SER A 212 0.43 -7.03 16.45
C SER A 212 0.05 -5.62 16.02
N LEU A 213 0.80 -5.01 15.08
CA LEU A 213 0.48 -3.70 14.52
C LEU A 213 -0.85 -3.68 13.74
N PHE A 214 -1.15 -4.74 13.00
CA PHE A 214 -2.41 -4.94 12.29
C PHE A 214 -3.60 -5.00 13.26
N LYS A 215 -3.40 -5.58 14.45
CA LYS A 215 -4.42 -5.65 15.51
C LYS A 215 -4.54 -4.36 16.32
N SER A 216 -3.48 -3.56 16.43
CA SER A 216 -3.51 -2.26 17.12
C SER A 216 -3.85 -1.14 16.14
N LYS A 217 -5.11 -0.70 16.10
CA LYS A 217 -5.52 0.51 15.33
C LYS A 217 -4.57 1.68 15.63
N PRO A 218 -4.07 2.42 14.62
CA PRO A 218 -3.43 3.70 14.87
C PRO A 218 -4.50 4.67 15.40
N GLN A 219 -4.33 5.12 16.64
CA GLN A 219 -5.07 6.27 17.16
C GLN A 219 -4.60 7.50 16.38
N PRO A 220 -5.51 8.35 15.85
CA PRO A 220 -5.10 9.61 15.25
C PRO A 220 -4.41 10.43 16.34
N VAL A 221 -3.19 10.88 16.04
CA VAL A 221 -2.50 11.86 16.87
C VAL A 221 -3.21 13.19 16.61
N ASP A 222 -4.16 13.54 17.49
CA ASP A 222 -4.73 14.88 17.54
C ASP A 222 -3.60 15.88 17.73
N ARG A 223 -3.47 16.81 16.77
CA ARG A 223 -2.67 18.03 16.88
C ARG A 223 -3.58 19.20 17.23
#